data_AF-A0A7Y5FX02-F1
#
_entry.id   AF-A0A7Y5FX02-F1
#
_cell.length_a   1.000
_cell.length_b   1.000
_cell.length_c   1.000
_cell.angle_alpha   90.00
_cell.angle_beta   90.00
_cell.angle_gamma   90.00
#
_symmetry.space_group_name_H-M   'P 1'
#
loop_
_entity.id
_entity.type
_entity.pdbx_description
1 polymer ?
#
loop_
_entity_poly.entity_id
_entity_poly.type
_entity_poly.pdbx_seq_one_letter_code
_entity_poly.pdbx_strand_id
1 'polypeptide(L)'
;QKAEKVLIWNLFYKDTIDGRVYSRLLERLHVFEYALGALEPVIGEELEKLTYELLSRKFTPEQENARIDQTALALEINQRMERELEENASQLVAYGDYILHQINAARDLNRWINAKDIQIYITDFFGLHYAGCQFKQLKEDELDYEIQLSNAAKHDLEQFLKETRYPDSTTFTRNDPAPVRCRFENKLVISRPIPAEIINQVHPIIRFVSQTIERNEEYSYPAVSVRLDASYLSADFPKGVHIFTVQKWRARGLQEIEQLHFAALPMDEPEQLLPDQLAEKLVLTAAIYGKDWLEARSMISLDLAAEYAWNYCLPHSDRLYEAYVTEMQNKNADRADIQEKNLARHLNNQLAKLEEVFKKHTMLERSSLAKATEGKMIKLRNRVERKLIEIHQRRKIFHSKDLICAGVVKVE
;
A
#
# COMPACT_ATOMS: atom_id res chain seq x y z
N GLN A 1 15.54 -32.59 24.01
CA GLN A 1 16.67 -33.55 23.96
C GLN A 1 17.89 -32.86 24.58
N LYS A 2 18.58 -33.46 25.57
CA LYS A 2 19.60 -32.80 26.44
C LYS A 2 21.06 -33.19 26.07
N ALA A 3 21.42 -33.22 24.79
CA ALA A 3 22.78 -33.54 24.35
C ALA A 3 23.35 -32.37 23.54
N GLU A 4 24.60 -31.99 23.84
CA GLU A 4 25.30 -30.82 23.25
C GLU A 4 25.74 -31.05 21.80
N LYS A 5 25.85 -32.31 21.37
CA LYS A 5 26.18 -32.72 19.99
C LYS A 5 25.43 -34.00 19.63
N VAL A 6 24.94 -34.08 18.40
CA VAL A 6 24.38 -35.29 17.81
C VAL A 6 25.44 -35.91 16.91
N LEU A 7 25.80 -37.18 17.16
CA LEU A 7 26.73 -37.94 16.35
C LEU A 7 25.94 -38.89 15.46
N ILE A 8 26.04 -38.71 14.14
CA ILE A 8 25.38 -39.56 13.14
C ILE A 8 26.44 -40.50 12.55
N TRP A 9 26.20 -41.80 12.65
CA TRP A 9 27.10 -42.84 12.14
C TRP A 9 26.41 -43.58 10.99
N ASN A 10 26.91 -43.40 9.77
CA ASN A 10 26.40 -44.06 8.57
C ASN A 10 27.37 -45.19 8.16
N LEU A 11 26.89 -46.43 8.21
CA LEU A 11 27.67 -47.62 7.87
C LEU A 11 27.23 -48.13 6.49
N PHE A 12 28.19 -48.28 5.57
CA PHE A 12 27.95 -48.79 4.22
C PHE A 12 29.10 -49.71 3.79
N TYR A 13 28.78 -50.67 2.91
CA TYR A 13 29.76 -51.59 2.37
C TYR A 13 30.56 -50.94 1.23
N LYS A 14 31.87 -51.18 1.22
CA LYS A 14 32.77 -50.70 0.18
C LYS A 14 32.35 -51.24 -1.20
N ASP A 15 32.44 -50.38 -2.22
CA ASP A 15 32.11 -50.66 -3.63
C ASP A 15 30.64 -50.95 -3.96
N THR A 16 29.73 -50.75 -3.00
CA THR A 16 28.27 -50.82 -3.23
C THR A 16 27.71 -49.53 -3.84
N ILE A 17 26.51 -49.63 -4.42
CA ILE A 17 25.76 -48.48 -4.94
C ILE A 17 25.51 -47.47 -3.81
N ASP A 18 25.11 -47.94 -2.63
CA ASP A 18 24.85 -47.10 -1.46
C ASP A 18 26.10 -46.34 -1.00
N GLY A 19 27.27 -46.99 -1.00
CA GLY A 19 28.54 -46.34 -0.66
C GLY A 19 28.94 -45.25 -1.67
N ARG A 20 28.61 -45.43 -2.95
CA ARG A 20 28.88 -44.43 -4.01
C ARG A 20 27.89 -43.27 -3.96
N VAL A 21 26.60 -43.53 -3.71
CA VAL A 21 25.59 -42.49 -3.48
C VAL A 21 25.94 -41.67 -2.24
N TYR A 22 26.39 -42.32 -1.16
CA TYR A 22 26.80 -41.62 0.05
C TYR A 22 27.96 -40.65 -0.18
N SER A 23 29.08 -41.15 -0.71
CA SER A 23 30.31 -40.35 -0.89
C SER A 23 30.20 -39.28 -1.98
N ARG A 24 29.47 -39.55 -3.08
CA ARG A 24 29.40 -38.61 -4.21
C ARG A 24 28.23 -37.64 -4.16
N LEU A 25 27.13 -38.00 -3.48
CA LEU A 25 25.92 -37.19 -3.43
C LEU A 25 25.68 -36.64 -2.02
N LEU A 26 25.55 -37.51 -1.01
CA LEU A 26 25.10 -37.10 0.32
C LEU A 26 26.17 -36.31 1.11
N GLU A 27 27.44 -36.73 1.02
CA GLU A 27 28.57 -36.04 1.65
C GLU A 27 28.79 -34.67 1.00
N ARG A 28 28.75 -34.60 -0.34
CA ARG A 28 28.97 -33.36 -1.09
C ARG A 28 27.86 -32.32 -0.89
N LEU A 29 26.63 -32.75 -0.67
CA LEU A 29 25.49 -31.87 -0.40
C LEU A 29 25.37 -31.50 1.09
N HIS A 30 26.26 -31.99 1.96
CA HIS A 30 26.22 -31.78 3.42
C HIS A 30 24.81 -31.98 4.02
N VAL A 31 24.04 -32.93 3.48
CA VAL A 31 22.60 -33.09 3.78
C VAL A 31 22.37 -33.29 5.28
N PHE A 32 23.25 -34.04 5.93
CA PHE A 32 23.15 -34.37 7.36
C PHE A 32 23.66 -33.26 8.30
N GLU A 33 24.24 -32.19 7.75
CA GLU A 33 24.70 -31.03 8.51
C GLU A 33 23.69 -29.87 8.46
N TYR A 34 22.95 -29.74 7.35
CA TYR A 34 22.07 -28.59 7.10
C TYR A 34 20.57 -28.94 6.95
N ALA A 35 20.19 -30.18 6.59
CA ALA A 35 18.81 -30.52 6.24
C ALA A 35 18.00 -31.11 7.43
N LEU A 36 17.84 -30.33 8.51
CA LEU A 36 16.81 -30.60 9.51
C LEU A 36 15.60 -29.70 9.22
N GLY A 37 14.70 -30.14 8.34
CA GLY A 37 13.39 -29.51 8.13
C GLY A 37 12.93 -29.42 6.68
N ALA A 38 13.20 -28.30 6.00
CA ALA A 38 12.49 -27.92 4.77
C ALA A 38 13.01 -28.57 3.47
N LEU A 39 14.26 -29.03 3.44
CA LEU A 39 14.94 -29.55 2.24
C LEU A 39 14.79 -31.07 2.03
N GLU A 40 14.24 -31.78 3.02
CA GLU A 40 14.06 -33.23 3.02
C GLU A 40 13.12 -33.75 1.89
N PRO A 41 12.01 -33.08 1.54
CA PRO A 41 11.09 -33.57 0.51
C PRO A 41 11.70 -33.57 -0.90
N VAL A 42 12.39 -32.49 -1.27
CA VAL A 42 12.97 -32.30 -2.62
C VAL A 42 14.18 -33.23 -2.83
N ILE A 43 15.01 -33.37 -1.80
CA ILE A 43 16.16 -34.28 -1.82
C ILE A 43 15.68 -35.74 -1.81
N GLY A 44 14.62 -36.05 -1.06
CA GLY A 44 14.01 -37.38 -0.98
C GLY A 44 13.47 -37.89 -2.32
N GLU A 45 12.68 -37.09 -3.05
CA GLU A 45 12.10 -37.51 -4.33
C GLU A 45 13.16 -37.80 -5.41
N GLU A 46 14.20 -36.97 -5.50
CA GLU A 46 15.29 -37.19 -6.47
C GLU A 46 16.21 -38.34 -6.07
N LEU A 47 16.40 -38.59 -4.77
CA LEU A 47 17.08 -39.78 -4.26
C LEU A 47 16.29 -41.05 -4.59
N GLU A 48 14.97 -41.09 -4.39
CA GLU A 48 14.15 -42.25 -4.71
C GLU A 48 14.19 -42.58 -6.21
N LYS A 49 14.10 -41.56 -7.07
CA LYS A 49 14.22 -41.72 -8.53
C LYS A 49 15.60 -42.25 -8.93
N LEU A 50 16.67 -41.71 -8.33
CA LEU A 50 18.04 -42.14 -8.59
C LEU A 50 18.25 -43.58 -8.15
N THR A 51 17.79 -43.95 -6.95
CA THR A 51 17.87 -45.32 -6.42
C THR A 51 17.09 -46.30 -7.30
N TYR A 52 15.89 -45.94 -7.74
CA TYR A 52 15.10 -46.74 -8.67
C TYR A 52 15.80 -46.90 -10.03
N GLU A 53 16.37 -45.84 -10.61
CA GLU A 53 17.13 -45.92 -11.87
C GLU A 53 18.36 -46.82 -11.74
N LEU A 54 19.13 -46.68 -10.67
CA LEU A 54 20.35 -47.45 -10.42
C LEU A 54 20.07 -48.95 -10.16
N LEU A 55 18.93 -49.29 -9.56
CA LEU A 55 18.52 -50.69 -9.30
C LEU A 55 17.81 -51.36 -10.48
N SER A 56 17.10 -50.58 -11.30
CA SER A 56 16.26 -51.09 -12.39
C SER A 56 17.02 -51.39 -13.69
N ARG A 57 18.20 -50.79 -13.89
CA ARG A 57 19.00 -50.90 -15.12
C ARG A 57 20.39 -51.45 -14.83
N LYS A 58 20.94 -52.24 -15.77
CA LYS A 58 22.34 -52.69 -15.71
C LYS A 58 23.26 -51.59 -16.22
N PHE A 59 23.69 -50.71 -15.34
CA PHE A 59 24.71 -49.70 -15.64
C PHE A 59 26.13 -50.25 -15.40
N THR A 60 27.12 -49.70 -16.10
CA THR A 60 28.52 -49.90 -15.69
C THR A 60 28.87 -48.99 -14.51
N PRO A 61 29.90 -49.32 -13.72
CA PRO A 61 30.33 -48.48 -12.61
C PRO A 61 30.60 -47.02 -13.01
N GLU A 62 31.11 -46.77 -14.22
CA GLU A 62 31.33 -45.43 -14.75
C GLU A 62 30.02 -44.69 -15.06
N GLN A 63 29.02 -45.40 -15.59
CA GLN A 63 27.70 -44.84 -15.91
C GLN A 63 26.91 -44.50 -14.64
N GLU A 64 26.97 -45.35 -13.62
CA GLU A 64 26.38 -45.09 -12.31
C GLU A 64 26.98 -43.83 -11.69
N ASN A 65 28.31 -43.69 -11.73
CA ASN A 65 29.01 -42.53 -11.18
C ASN A 65 28.63 -41.24 -11.91
N ALA A 66 28.63 -41.25 -13.26
CA ALA A 66 28.25 -40.09 -14.06
C ALA A 66 26.79 -39.65 -13.79
N ARG A 67 25.90 -40.62 -13.54
CA ARG A 67 24.51 -40.33 -13.22
C ARG A 67 24.36 -39.71 -11.83
N ILE A 68 25.07 -40.25 -10.83
CA ILE A 68 25.10 -39.70 -9.47
C ILE A 68 25.65 -38.27 -9.48
N ASP A 69 26.73 -38.00 -10.22
CA ASP A 69 27.32 -36.67 -10.33
C ASP A 69 26.37 -35.67 -11.01
N GLN A 70 25.60 -36.11 -12.02
CA GLN A 70 24.59 -35.29 -12.68
C GLN A 70 23.44 -34.92 -11.73
N THR A 71 22.95 -35.89 -10.93
CA THR A 71 21.90 -35.65 -9.94
C THR A 71 22.39 -34.73 -8.82
N ALA A 72 23.63 -34.89 -8.36
CA ALA A 72 24.25 -34.00 -7.38
C ALA A 72 24.28 -32.54 -7.87
N LEU A 73 24.70 -32.32 -9.12
CA LEU A 73 24.73 -30.98 -9.72
C LEU A 73 23.33 -30.36 -9.84
N ALA A 74 22.32 -31.14 -10.24
CA ALA A 74 20.95 -30.68 -10.35
C ALA A 74 20.36 -30.27 -8.99
N LEU A 75 20.61 -31.07 -7.95
CA LEU A 75 20.20 -30.77 -6.58
C LEU A 75 20.89 -29.51 -6.03
N GLU A 76 22.18 -29.33 -6.28
CA GLU A 76 22.94 -28.14 -5.86
C GLU A 76 22.38 -26.86 -6.50
N ILE A 77 22.02 -26.90 -7.79
CA ILE A 77 21.39 -25.79 -8.50
C ILE A 77 20.01 -25.48 -7.92
N ASN A 78 19.17 -26.50 -7.71
CA ASN A 78 17.84 -26.33 -7.13
C ASN A 78 17.90 -25.75 -5.72
N GLN A 79 18.77 -26.29 -4.86
CA GLN A 79 18.95 -25.80 -3.50
C GLN A 79 19.45 -24.34 -3.44
N ARG A 80 20.27 -23.92 -4.40
CA ARG A 80 20.69 -22.52 -4.53
C ARG A 80 19.53 -21.64 -4.96
N MET A 81 18.73 -22.09 -5.93
CA MET A 81 17.57 -21.37 -6.44
C MET A 81 16.47 -21.25 -5.38
N GLU A 82 16.24 -22.29 -4.59
CA GLU A 82 15.27 -22.32 -3.50
C GLU A 82 15.67 -21.40 -2.36
N ARG A 83 16.96 -21.37 -1.96
CA ARG A 83 17.48 -20.38 -1.01
C ARG A 83 17.35 -18.94 -1.52
N GLU A 84 17.65 -18.70 -2.80
CA GLU A 84 17.42 -17.39 -3.41
C GLU A 84 15.93 -17.01 -3.40
N LEU A 85 15.02 -17.98 -3.62
CA LEU A 85 13.58 -17.76 -3.55
C LEU A 85 13.10 -17.51 -2.12
N GLU A 86 13.54 -18.29 -1.12
CA GLU A 86 13.19 -18.12 0.29
C GLU A 86 13.68 -16.77 0.84
N GLU A 87 14.91 -16.35 0.54
CA GLU A 87 15.42 -15.04 0.96
C GLU A 87 14.61 -13.89 0.36
N ASN A 88 14.19 -14.02 -0.91
CA ASN A 88 13.36 -13.03 -1.58
C ASN A 88 11.90 -13.10 -1.10
N ALA A 89 11.40 -14.29 -0.77
CA ALA A 89 10.05 -14.55 -0.30
C ALA A 89 9.85 -14.11 1.15
N SER A 90 10.81 -14.33 2.04
CA SER A 90 10.75 -13.88 3.44
C SER A 90 10.59 -12.35 3.53
N GLN A 91 11.26 -11.62 2.63
CA GLN A 91 11.08 -10.16 2.52
C GLN A 91 9.70 -9.78 1.96
N LEU A 92 9.14 -10.55 1.01
CA LEU A 92 7.81 -10.30 0.45
C LEU A 92 6.67 -10.67 1.41
N VAL A 93 6.82 -11.74 2.21
CA VAL A 93 5.81 -12.23 3.16
C VAL A 93 5.67 -11.29 4.36
N ALA A 94 6.78 -10.76 4.89
CA ALA A 94 6.72 -9.74 5.95
C ALA A 94 6.01 -8.45 5.49
N TYR A 95 6.16 -8.09 4.21
CA TYR A 95 5.38 -7.01 3.59
C TYR A 95 3.91 -7.40 3.41
N GLY A 96 3.64 -8.64 3.04
CA GLY A 96 2.28 -9.18 2.90
C GLY A 96 1.48 -9.08 4.19
N ASP A 97 2.04 -9.56 5.30
CA ASP A 97 1.37 -9.53 6.61
C ASP A 97 1.20 -8.09 7.13
N TYR A 98 2.20 -7.23 6.95
CA TYR A 98 2.09 -5.81 7.30
C TYR A 98 0.97 -5.12 6.50
N ILE A 99 0.90 -5.36 5.19
CA ILE A 99 -0.14 -4.80 4.31
C ILE A 99 -1.51 -5.33 4.73
N LEU A 100 -1.65 -6.62 4.99
CA LEU A 100 -2.91 -7.22 5.42
C LEU A 100 -3.38 -6.68 6.78
N HIS A 101 -2.47 -6.50 7.74
CA HIS A 101 -2.79 -5.88 9.03
C HIS A 101 -3.24 -4.42 8.87
N GLN A 102 -2.58 -3.63 8.02
CA GLN A 102 -3.02 -2.26 7.72
C GLN A 102 -4.40 -2.23 7.04
N ILE A 103 -4.66 -3.17 6.12
CA ILE A 103 -5.97 -3.29 5.45
C ILE A 103 -7.07 -3.62 6.46
N ASN A 104 -6.83 -4.55 7.38
CA ASN A 104 -7.82 -4.94 8.38
C ASN A 104 -8.10 -3.82 9.39
N ALA A 105 -7.05 -3.16 9.92
CA ALA A 105 -7.22 -2.02 10.82
C ALA A 105 -7.94 -0.83 10.15
N ALA A 106 -7.73 -0.62 8.85
CA ALA A 106 -8.45 0.39 8.07
C ALA A 106 -9.93 0.03 7.85
N ARG A 107 -10.26 -1.27 7.76
CA ARG A 107 -11.66 -1.74 7.67
C ARG A 107 -12.43 -1.51 8.96
N ASP A 108 -11.80 -1.78 10.11
CA ASP A 108 -12.46 -1.67 11.43
C ASP A 108 -12.81 -0.22 11.79
N LEU A 109 -12.03 0.75 11.29
CA LEU A 109 -12.24 2.19 11.53
C LEU A 109 -13.04 2.89 10.42
N ASN A 110 -13.61 2.12 9.47
CA ASN A 110 -14.37 2.65 8.33
C ASN A 110 -13.60 3.72 7.52
N ARG A 111 -12.26 3.59 7.45
CA ARG A 111 -11.34 4.53 6.77
C ARG A 111 -11.39 4.43 5.24
N TRP A 112 -12.56 4.12 4.69
CA TRP A 112 -12.78 3.98 3.25
C TRP A 112 -13.79 5.05 2.83
N ILE A 113 -13.48 5.78 1.77
CA ILE A 113 -14.45 6.70 1.16
C ILE A 113 -15.62 5.85 0.68
N ASN A 114 -16.77 6.00 1.30
CA ASN A 114 -17.97 5.26 0.97
C ASN A 114 -18.67 5.93 -0.24
N ALA A 115 -19.69 5.28 -0.79
CA ALA A 115 -20.41 5.83 -1.94
C ALA A 115 -21.20 7.11 -1.59
N LYS A 116 -21.61 7.28 -0.33
CA LYS A 116 -22.28 8.49 0.17
C LYS A 116 -21.31 9.68 0.25
N ASP A 117 -20.06 9.46 0.66
CA ASP A 117 -19.00 10.48 0.70
C ASP A 117 -18.74 11.03 -0.70
N ILE A 118 -18.63 10.15 -1.70
CA ILE A 118 -18.47 10.53 -3.12
C ILE A 118 -19.64 11.40 -3.58
N GLN A 119 -20.86 11.02 -3.19
CA GLN A 119 -22.08 11.76 -3.54
C GLN A 119 -22.11 13.16 -2.92
N ILE A 120 -21.84 13.28 -1.61
CA ILE A 120 -21.78 14.56 -0.90
C ILE A 120 -20.72 15.45 -1.54
N TYR A 121 -19.50 14.92 -1.73
CA TYR A 121 -18.38 15.65 -2.31
C TYR A 121 -18.68 16.29 -3.67
N ILE A 122 -19.31 15.54 -4.58
CA ILE A 122 -19.73 16.09 -5.88
C ILE A 122 -20.85 17.12 -5.72
N THR A 123 -21.89 16.78 -4.96
CA THR A 123 -23.11 17.60 -4.89
C THR A 123 -22.79 18.97 -4.30
N ASP A 124 -21.97 19.00 -3.25
CA ASP A 124 -21.56 20.24 -2.59
C ASP A 124 -20.72 21.11 -3.52
N PHE A 125 -19.72 20.53 -4.19
CA PHE A 125 -18.88 21.27 -5.12
C PHE A 125 -19.70 21.90 -6.25
N PHE A 126 -20.53 21.12 -6.95
CA PHE A 126 -21.32 21.68 -8.05
C PHE A 126 -22.38 22.66 -7.56
N GLY A 127 -22.93 22.46 -6.36
CA GLY A 127 -23.86 23.40 -5.74
C GLY A 127 -23.22 24.75 -5.39
N LEU A 128 -21.96 24.74 -4.96
CA LEU A 128 -21.21 25.94 -4.59
C LEU A 128 -20.66 26.71 -5.81
N HIS A 129 -20.12 25.99 -6.80
CA HIS A 129 -19.37 26.61 -7.89
C HIS A 129 -20.19 26.82 -9.17
N TYR A 130 -21.28 26.06 -9.37
CA TYR A 130 -22.01 26.06 -10.64
C TYR A 130 -23.52 26.20 -10.45
N ALA A 131 -24.01 27.43 -10.56
CA ALA A 131 -25.44 27.70 -10.58
C ALA A 131 -26.14 26.93 -11.72
N GLY A 132 -27.29 26.33 -11.39
CA GLY A 132 -28.12 25.59 -12.36
C GLY A 132 -27.80 24.11 -12.50
N CYS A 133 -26.83 23.57 -11.78
CA CYS A 133 -26.68 22.12 -11.64
C CYS A 133 -27.81 21.53 -10.79
N GLN A 134 -28.35 20.38 -11.20
CA GLN A 134 -29.42 19.68 -10.48
C GLN A 134 -29.02 18.24 -10.18
N PHE A 135 -29.25 17.82 -8.93
CA PHE A 135 -28.99 16.47 -8.44
C PHE A 135 -30.29 15.92 -7.88
N LYS A 136 -30.91 14.98 -8.61
CA LYS A 136 -32.18 14.37 -8.20
C LYS A 136 -31.97 12.91 -7.84
N GLN A 137 -32.19 12.57 -6.58
CA GLN A 137 -32.18 11.18 -6.12
C GLN A 137 -33.44 10.46 -6.62
N LEU A 138 -33.28 9.25 -7.17
CA LEU A 138 -34.38 8.48 -7.76
C LEU A 138 -35.15 7.65 -6.71
N LYS A 139 -34.47 7.14 -5.69
CA LYS A 139 -35.04 6.37 -4.58
C LYS A 139 -34.30 6.72 -3.29
N GLU A 140 -35.02 6.83 -2.17
CA GLU A 140 -34.44 7.26 -0.89
C GLU A 140 -33.35 6.32 -0.36
N ASP A 141 -33.49 5.01 -0.56
CA ASP A 141 -32.54 3.99 -0.06
C ASP A 141 -31.41 3.63 -1.04
N GLU A 142 -31.43 4.16 -2.28
CA GLU A 142 -30.41 3.87 -3.30
C GLU A 142 -29.61 5.14 -3.64
N LEU A 143 -28.32 4.97 -3.94
CA LEU A 143 -27.46 6.06 -4.42
C LEU A 143 -27.58 6.24 -5.94
N ASP A 144 -28.80 6.14 -6.45
CA ASP A 144 -29.18 6.33 -7.85
C ASP A 144 -29.66 7.76 -8.09
N TYR A 145 -29.03 8.46 -9.04
CA TYR A 145 -29.28 9.87 -9.29
C TYR A 145 -29.47 10.18 -10.77
N GLU A 146 -30.33 11.16 -11.05
CA GLU A 146 -30.36 11.92 -12.30
C GLU A 146 -29.63 13.24 -12.05
N ILE A 147 -28.49 13.43 -12.73
CA ILE A 147 -27.65 14.61 -12.60
C ILE A 147 -27.71 15.42 -13.90
N GLN A 148 -28.02 16.70 -13.77
CA GLN A 148 -27.99 17.67 -14.87
C GLN A 148 -26.94 18.74 -14.55
N LEU A 149 -25.86 18.75 -15.32
CA LEU A 149 -24.83 19.79 -15.20
C LEU A 149 -25.21 21.03 -16.02
N SER A 150 -24.90 22.21 -15.49
CA SER A 150 -25.05 23.48 -16.22
C SER A 150 -24.09 23.56 -17.41
N ASN A 151 -24.36 24.46 -18.36
CA ASN A 151 -23.49 24.64 -19.53
C ASN A 151 -22.06 25.05 -19.15
N ALA A 152 -21.90 25.86 -18.09
CA ALA A 152 -20.59 26.23 -17.57
C ALA A 152 -19.84 25.02 -17.01
N ALA A 153 -20.50 24.22 -16.16
CA ALA A 153 -19.94 22.98 -15.61
C ALA A 153 -19.54 21.99 -16.70
N LYS A 154 -20.38 21.81 -17.74
CA LYS A 154 -20.08 20.95 -18.89
C LYS A 154 -18.85 21.43 -19.66
N HIS A 155 -18.76 22.75 -19.91
CA HIS A 155 -17.64 23.35 -20.63
C HIS A 155 -16.31 23.12 -19.91
N ASP A 156 -16.26 23.41 -18.61
CA ASP A 156 -15.04 23.27 -17.80
C ASP A 156 -14.62 21.79 -17.67
N LEU A 157 -15.59 20.88 -17.48
CA LEU A 157 -15.34 19.45 -17.47
C LEU A 157 -14.78 18.97 -18.81
N GLU A 158 -15.34 19.42 -19.94
CA GLU A 158 -14.86 19.06 -21.27
C GLU A 158 -13.43 19.57 -21.51
N GLN A 159 -13.11 20.78 -21.08
CA GLN A 159 -11.76 21.34 -21.15
C GLN A 159 -10.78 20.50 -20.33
N PHE A 160 -11.13 20.15 -19.10
CA PHE A 160 -10.32 19.30 -18.22
C PHE A 160 -9.98 17.95 -18.86
N LEU A 161 -10.97 17.28 -19.48
CA LEU A 161 -10.75 15.99 -20.14
C LEU A 161 -9.79 16.09 -21.33
N LYS A 162 -9.87 17.20 -22.09
CA LYS A 162 -8.96 17.46 -23.22
C LYS A 162 -7.53 17.68 -22.76
N GLU A 163 -7.33 18.45 -21.69
CA GLU A 163 -6.01 18.76 -21.14
C GLU A 163 -5.34 17.53 -20.51
N THR A 164 -6.09 16.73 -19.76
CA THR A 164 -5.58 15.55 -19.05
C THR A 164 -5.47 14.29 -19.92
N ARG A 165 -6.02 14.31 -21.15
CA ARG A 165 -6.10 13.16 -22.07
C ARG A 165 -6.67 11.92 -21.40
N TYR A 166 -7.72 12.11 -20.59
CA TYR A 166 -8.32 11.02 -19.84
C TYR A 166 -8.89 9.96 -20.79
N PRO A 167 -8.60 8.66 -20.61
CA PRO A 167 -9.02 7.61 -21.52
C PRO A 167 -10.51 7.28 -21.44
N ASP A 168 -11.15 7.59 -20.29
CA ASP A 168 -12.55 7.26 -20.04
C ASP A 168 -13.47 8.38 -20.51
N SER A 169 -14.40 8.04 -21.41
CA SER A 169 -15.45 8.94 -21.86
C SER A 169 -16.57 8.99 -20.82
N THR A 170 -16.82 10.16 -20.25
CA THR A 170 -18.00 10.41 -19.41
C THR A 170 -19.20 10.85 -20.25
N THR A 171 -20.42 10.50 -19.87
CA THR A 171 -21.62 10.98 -20.58
C THR A 171 -22.03 12.40 -20.18
N PHE A 172 -21.43 12.95 -19.12
CA PHE A 172 -21.68 14.31 -18.63
C PHE A 172 -21.31 15.43 -19.62
N THR A 173 -20.41 15.16 -20.57
CA THR A 173 -19.98 16.13 -21.60
C THR A 173 -20.77 16.01 -22.91
N ARG A 174 -21.78 15.14 -22.98
CA ARG A 174 -22.65 15.08 -24.16
C ARG A 174 -23.45 16.37 -24.30
N ASN A 175 -23.60 16.83 -25.54
CA ASN A 175 -24.45 17.98 -25.92
C ASN A 175 -25.97 17.72 -25.78
N ASP A 176 -26.35 16.65 -25.09
CA ASP A 176 -27.75 16.34 -24.78
C ASP A 176 -28.20 17.16 -23.55
N PRO A 177 -29.34 17.87 -23.62
CA PRO A 177 -29.91 18.54 -22.45
C PRO A 177 -30.47 17.57 -21.40
N ALA A 178 -30.67 16.29 -21.72
CA ALA A 178 -31.22 15.29 -20.82
C ALA A 178 -30.31 15.05 -19.59
N PRO A 179 -30.89 14.84 -18.40
CA PRO A 179 -30.14 14.42 -17.21
C PRO A 179 -29.44 13.07 -17.43
N VAL A 180 -28.22 12.96 -16.92
CA VAL A 180 -27.45 11.72 -16.93
C VAL A 180 -27.87 10.86 -15.75
N ARG A 181 -28.27 9.61 -16.02
CA ARG A 181 -28.48 8.61 -14.99
C ARG A 181 -27.17 8.06 -14.52
N CYS A 182 -26.94 8.12 -13.22
CA CYS A 182 -25.71 7.65 -12.61
C CYS A 182 -25.97 6.98 -11.27
N ARG A 183 -24.98 6.20 -10.82
CA ARG A 183 -25.00 5.53 -9.53
C ARG A 183 -23.66 5.76 -8.84
N PHE A 184 -23.71 6.14 -7.56
CA PHE A 184 -22.50 6.19 -6.74
C PHE A 184 -22.21 4.81 -6.18
N GLU A 185 -21.07 4.23 -6.56
CA GLU A 185 -20.58 2.97 -6.02
C GLU A 185 -19.05 3.03 -5.93
N ASN A 186 -18.49 2.80 -4.73
CA ASN A 186 -17.05 2.66 -4.58
C ASN A 186 -16.59 1.21 -4.83
N LYS A 187 -17.00 0.63 -5.96
CA LYS A 187 -16.55 -0.69 -6.42
C LYS A 187 -16.00 -0.56 -7.83
N LEU A 188 -14.77 -1.04 -8.03
CA LEU A 188 -14.12 -1.04 -9.35
C LEU A 188 -14.62 -2.18 -10.25
N VAL A 189 -15.25 -3.22 -9.68
CA VAL A 189 -15.75 -4.40 -10.41
C VAL A 189 -17.26 -4.29 -10.60
N ILE A 190 -17.65 -3.93 -11.82
CA ILE A 190 -19.05 -3.86 -12.24
C ILE A 190 -19.58 -5.29 -12.42
N SER A 191 -20.50 -5.72 -11.56
CA SER A 191 -21.04 -7.09 -11.60
C SER A 191 -22.16 -7.29 -12.63
N ARG A 192 -22.76 -6.21 -13.15
CA ARG A 192 -23.85 -6.23 -14.16
C ARG A 192 -23.82 -4.98 -15.04
N PRO A 193 -24.19 -5.05 -16.32
CA PRO A 193 -24.38 -3.85 -17.13
C PRO A 193 -25.57 -3.06 -16.60
N ILE A 194 -25.31 -1.97 -15.88
CA ILE A 194 -26.32 -1.03 -15.42
C ILE A 194 -26.46 0.05 -16.52
N PRO A 195 -27.68 0.44 -16.94
CA PRO A 195 -27.90 1.53 -17.89
C PRO A 195 -27.71 2.91 -17.23
N ALA A 196 -26.69 3.04 -16.37
CA ALA A 196 -26.35 4.24 -15.63
C ALA A 196 -24.83 4.32 -15.49
N GLU A 197 -24.29 5.54 -15.54
CA GLU A 197 -22.86 5.80 -15.37
C GLU A 197 -22.45 5.61 -13.89
N ILE A 198 -21.43 4.80 -13.63
CA ILE A 198 -20.99 4.52 -12.25
C ILE A 198 -19.94 5.54 -11.84
N ILE A 199 -20.27 6.34 -10.83
CA ILE A 199 -19.36 7.33 -10.25
C ILE A 199 -18.65 6.67 -9.06
N ASN A 200 -17.36 6.38 -9.26
CA ASN A 200 -16.44 5.87 -8.25
C ASN A 200 -15.30 6.87 -8.00
N GLN A 201 -14.37 6.58 -7.09
CA GLN A 201 -13.26 7.47 -6.73
C GLN A 201 -12.32 7.85 -7.89
N VAL A 202 -12.29 7.05 -8.96
CA VAL A 202 -11.41 7.29 -10.12
C VAL A 202 -12.14 7.88 -11.32
N HIS A 203 -13.44 8.16 -11.17
CA HIS A 203 -14.27 8.72 -12.21
C HIS A 203 -13.75 10.10 -12.67
N PRO A 204 -13.80 10.44 -13.98
CA PRO A 204 -13.26 11.71 -14.48
C PRO A 204 -13.89 12.94 -13.81
N ILE A 205 -15.19 12.89 -13.48
CA ILE A 205 -15.87 13.97 -12.75
C ILE A 205 -15.26 14.21 -11.36
N ILE A 206 -14.85 13.16 -10.64
CA ILE A 206 -14.22 13.28 -9.32
C ILE A 206 -12.85 13.92 -9.45
N ARG A 207 -12.06 13.48 -10.44
CA ARG A 207 -10.75 14.06 -10.74
C ARG A 207 -10.84 15.53 -11.14
N PHE A 208 -11.85 15.89 -11.93
CA PHE A 208 -12.13 17.28 -12.28
C PHE A 208 -12.40 18.13 -11.03
N VAL A 209 -13.28 17.67 -10.14
CA VAL A 209 -13.58 18.36 -8.87
C VAL A 209 -12.31 18.53 -8.04
N SER A 210 -11.58 17.44 -7.78
CA SER A 210 -10.35 17.49 -6.97
C SER A 210 -9.29 18.43 -7.56
N GLN A 211 -9.02 18.36 -8.86
CA GLN A 211 -8.02 19.23 -9.48
C GLN A 211 -8.45 20.70 -9.51
N THR A 212 -9.76 20.98 -9.61
CA THR A 212 -10.27 22.35 -9.59
C THR A 212 -10.12 22.97 -8.20
N ILE A 213 -10.48 22.24 -7.14
CA ILE A 213 -10.28 22.67 -5.75
C ILE A 213 -8.80 22.91 -5.48
N GLU A 214 -7.93 21.98 -5.90
CA GLU A 214 -6.47 22.14 -5.75
C GLU A 214 -5.93 23.37 -6.47
N ARG A 215 -6.37 23.64 -7.71
CA ARG A 215 -5.87 24.76 -8.52
C ARG A 215 -6.31 26.12 -8.00
N ASN A 216 -7.51 26.19 -7.43
CA ASN A 216 -8.05 27.44 -6.91
C ASN A 216 -7.51 27.78 -5.51
N GLU A 217 -6.71 26.90 -4.90
CA GLU A 217 -6.26 27.00 -3.50
C GLU A 217 -7.44 27.25 -2.54
N GLU A 218 -8.65 26.81 -2.91
CA GLU A 218 -9.89 27.01 -2.16
C GLU A 218 -9.99 26.05 -0.95
N TYR A 219 -8.88 25.87 -0.25
CA TYR A 219 -8.88 25.31 1.10
C TYR A 219 -9.40 26.39 2.05
N SER A 220 -10.71 26.64 2.01
CA SER A 220 -11.35 27.16 3.21
C SER A 220 -11.21 26.07 4.25
N TYR A 221 -10.63 26.39 5.41
CA TYR A 221 -10.63 25.52 6.57
C TYR A 221 -11.84 25.92 7.43
N PRO A 222 -13.07 25.48 7.09
CA PRO A 222 -14.26 26.02 7.71
C PRO A 222 -14.28 25.64 9.19
N ALA A 223 -14.57 26.65 10.01
CA ALA A 223 -15.16 26.39 11.31
C ALA A 223 -16.59 25.90 11.10
N VAL A 224 -16.90 24.68 11.51
CA VAL A 224 -18.23 24.06 11.30
C VAL A 224 -18.97 23.87 12.62
N SER A 225 -20.30 23.90 12.54
CA SER A 225 -21.18 23.60 13.66
C SER A 225 -22.24 22.61 13.23
N VAL A 226 -22.27 21.45 13.89
CA VAL A 226 -23.08 20.29 13.46
C VAL A 226 -23.95 19.79 14.60
N ARG A 227 -25.18 19.39 14.30
CA ARG A 227 -26.04 18.58 15.18
C ARG A 227 -26.00 17.13 14.71
N LEU A 228 -25.83 16.21 15.64
CA LEU A 228 -25.81 14.77 15.39
C LEU A 228 -26.74 14.05 16.36
N ASP A 229 -27.62 13.22 15.81
CA ASP A 229 -28.47 12.34 16.61
C ASP A 229 -27.62 11.20 17.22
N ALA A 230 -27.73 11.01 18.53
CA ALA A 230 -26.95 10.01 19.26
C ALA A 230 -27.18 8.57 18.79
N SER A 231 -28.29 8.29 18.09
CA SER A 231 -28.57 6.96 17.51
C SER A 231 -27.54 6.51 16.46
N TYR A 232 -26.81 7.45 15.84
CA TYR A 232 -25.73 7.13 14.90
C TYR A 232 -24.40 6.80 15.61
N LEU A 233 -24.30 7.03 16.91
CA LEU A 233 -23.12 6.71 17.72
C LEU A 233 -23.36 5.46 18.57
N SER A 234 -22.31 4.99 19.25
CA SER A 234 -22.47 3.91 20.24
C SER A 234 -23.33 4.40 21.40
N ALA A 235 -24.14 3.49 21.99
CA ALA A 235 -25.09 3.83 23.05
C ALA A 235 -24.46 4.55 24.26
N ASP A 236 -23.18 4.28 24.53
CA ASP A 236 -22.42 4.86 25.66
C ASP A 236 -21.68 6.16 25.30
N PHE A 237 -21.89 6.72 24.09
CA PHE A 237 -21.21 7.95 23.70
C PHE A 237 -21.77 9.14 24.50
N PRO A 238 -20.91 9.99 25.10
CA PRO A 238 -21.36 11.12 25.89
C PRO A 238 -22.19 12.09 25.05
N LYS A 239 -23.39 12.43 25.53
CA LYS A 239 -24.22 13.47 24.92
C LYS A 239 -23.75 14.85 25.31
N GLY A 240 -24.06 15.87 24.50
CA GLY A 240 -23.67 17.25 24.74
C GLY A 240 -22.84 17.85 23.61
N VAL A 241 -22.25 19.02 23.87
CA VAL A 241 -21.46 19.74 22.88
C VAL A 241 -20.01 19.28 22.95
N HIS A 242 -19.47 18.87 21.82
CA HIS A 242 -18.09 18.45 21.67
C HIS A 242 -17.37 19.41 20.73
N ILE A 243 -16.14 19.74 21.07
CA ILE A 243 -15.24 20.54 20.23
C ILE A 243 -14.27 19.59 19.57
N PHE A 244 -13.98 19.79 18.28
CA PHE A 244 -13.06 18.95 17.55
C PHE A 244 -12.12 19.73 16.64
N THR A 245 -10.99 19.11 16.32
CA THR A 245 -10.04 19.57 15.30
C THR A 245 -9.61 18.38 14.46
N VAL A 246 -9.40 18.63 13.17
CA VAL A 246 -8.89 17.66 12.20
C VAL A 246 -7.60 18.19 11.59
N GLN A 247 -6.50 17.49 11.80
CA GLN A 247 -5.22 17.79 11.17
C GLN A 247 -4.93 16.79 10.05
N LYS A 248 -4.39 17.26 8.92
CA LYS A 248 -3.77 16.41 7.91
C LYS A 248 -2.28 16.35 8.18
N TRP A 249 -1.77 15.13 8.39
CA TRP A 249 -0.36 14.84 8.52
C TRP A 249 0.16 14.24 7.23
N ARG A 250 1.25 14.80 6.70
CA ARG A 250 1.92 14.31 5.49
C ARG A 250 3.35 13.95 5.83
N ALA A 251 3.80 12.79 5.35
CA ALA A 251 5.19 12.34 5.39
C ALA A 251 5.60 11.85 4.00
N ARG A 252 6.65 12.46 3.45
CA ARG A 252 7.16 12.19 2.10
C ARG A 252 8.63 11.79 2.15
N GLY A 253 8.90 10.52 1.86
CA GLY A 253 10.23 9.95 1.72
C GLY A 253 10.32 9.07 0.47
N LEU A 254 10.66 7.80 0.64
CA LEU A 254 10.56 6.78 -0.40
C LEU A 254 9.10 6.52 -0.80
N GLN A 255 8.19 6.67 0.16
CA GLN A 255 6.76 6.65 -0.02
C GLN A 255 6.17 7.97 0.49
N GLU A 256 5.09 8.40 -0.14
CA GLU A 256 4.25 9.51 0.33
C GLU A 256 3.05 8.92 1.07
N ILE A 257 2.87 9.37 2.31
CA ILE A 257 1.80 8.92 3.20
C ILE A 257 1.11 10.16 3.75
N GLU A 258 -0.20 10.16 3.65
CA GLU A 258 -1.08 11.18 4.23
C GLU A 258 -2.06 10.51 5.18
N GLN A 259 -2.32 11.16 6.30
CA GLN A 259 -3.25 10.69 7.31
C GLN A 259 -4.01 11.87 7.91
N LEU A 260 -5.30 11.67 8.18
CA LEU A 260 -6.07 12.59 9.02
C LEU A 260 -5.96 12.15 10.49
N HIS A 261 -5.74 13.12 11.37
CA HIS A 261 -5.78 12.95 12.81
C HIS A 261 -6.93 13.77 13.38
N PHE A 262 -7.67 13.15 14.30
CA PHE A 262 -8.88 13.70 14.90
C PHE A 262 -8.65 13.83 16.40
N ALA A 263 -8.90 15.02 16.92
CA ALA A 263 -8.93 15.27 18.36
C ALA A 263 -10.28 15.89 18.70
N ALA A 264 -10.88 15.44 19.80
CA ALA A 264 -12.15 15.97 20.27
C ALA A 264 -12.21 15.97 21.80
N LEU A 265 -12.98 16.89 22.36
CA LEU A 265 -13.23 17.01 23.80
C LEU A 265 -14.69 17.43 24.05
N PRO A 266 -15.30 17.02 25.17
CA PRO A 266 -16.56 17.59 25.62
C PRO A 266 -16.35 19.04 26.08
N MET A 267 -17.27 19.93 25.74
CA MET A 267 -17.18 21.36 26.09
C MET A 267 -17.27 21.59 27.61
N ASP A 268 -17.96 20.70 28.33
CA ASP A 268 -18.14 20.78 29.78
C ASP A 268 -16.91 20.27 30.56
N GLU A 269 -16.06 19.42 29.94
CA GLU A 269 -14.88 18.80 30.57
C GLU A 269 -13.65 18.91 29.64
N PRO A 270 -13.11 20.12 29.41
CA PRO A 270 -12.12 20.36 28.37
C PRO A 270 -10.75 19.70 28.60
N GLU A 271 -10.43 19.32 29.84
CA GLU A 271 -9.20 18.61 30.17
C GLU A 271 -9.26 17.11 29.81
N GLN A 272 -10.46 16.57 29.56
CA GLN A 272 -10.67 15.15 29.26
C GLN A 272 -10.92 14.95 27.76
N LEU A 273 -9.83 14.87 26.99
CA LEU A 273 -9.93 14.53 25.57
C LEU A 273 -10.55 13.15 25.37
N LEU A 274 -11.37 13.04 24.32
CA LEU A 274 -11.86 11.76 23.86
C LEU A 274 -10.69 10.91 23.32
N PRO A 275 -10.73 9.58 23.52
CA PRO A 275 -9.83 8.65 22.84
C PRO A 275 -9.88 8.84 21.32
N ASP A 276 -8.73 8.69 20.64
CA ASP A 276 -8.59 8.91 19.19
C ASP A 276 -9.67 8.22 18.35
N GLN A 277 -10.01 6.97 18.70
CA GLN A 277 -11.05 6.20 17.98
C GLN A 277 -12.45 6.81 18.14
N LEU A 278 -12.76 7.37 19.32
CA LEU A 278 -14.04 8.03 19.57
C LEU A 278 -14.08 9.41 18.91
N ALA A 279 -12.97 10.14 18.90
CA ALA A 279 -12.84 11.41 18.17
C ALA A 279 -13.01 11.20 16.65
N GLU A 280 -12.31 10.22 16.08
CA GLU A 280 -12.44 9.83 14.66
C GLU A 280 -13.89 9.43 14.34
N LYS A 281 -14.51 8.58 15.17
CA LYS A 281 -15.91 8.16 14.99
C LYS A 281 -16.88 9.33 15.06
N LEU A 282 -16.75 10.23 16.05
CA LEU A 282 -17.61 11.41 16.20
C LEU A 282 -17.58 12.26 14.93
N VAL A 283 -16.38 12.63 14.47
CA VAL A 283 -16.22 13.56 13.34
C VAL A 283 -16.67 12.93 12.03
N LEU A 284 -16.30 11.67 11.76
CA LEU A 284 -16.73 10.98 10.54
C LEU A 284 -18.24 10.74 10.50
N THR A 285 -18.84 10.37 11.64
CA THR A 285 -20.30 10.20 11.72
C THR A 285 -21.02 11.53 11.54
N ALA A 286 -20.49 12.62 12.13
CA ALA A 286 -21.02 13.97 11.95
C ALA A 286 -20.90 14.44 10.49
N ALA A 287 -19.83 14.09 9.78
CA ALA A 287 -19.67 14.43 8.36
C ALA A 287 -20.70 13.72 7.46
N ILE A 288 -21.14 12.51 7.82
CA ILE A 288 -22.06 11.71 7.00
C ILE A 288 -23.53 11.99 7.33
N TYR A 289 -23.87 12.04 8.63
CA TYR A 289 -25.26 12.07 9.12
C TYR A 289 -25.62 13.37 9.85
N GLY A 290 -24.64 14.25 10.06
CA GLY A 290 -24.86 15.51 10.75
C GLY A 290 -25.71 16.48 9.95
N LYS A 291 -26.32 17.44 10.67
CA LYS A 291 -27.06 18.57 10.10
C LYS A 291 -26.46 19.87 10.58
N ASP A 292 -26.56 20.93 9.79
CA ASP A 292 -26.06 22.25 10.19
C ASP A 292 -26.72 22.72 11.50
N TRP A 293 -25.87 23.12 12.45
CA TRP A 293 -26.29 23.73 13.70
C TRP A 293 -26.25 25.26 13.61
N LEU A 294 -27.19 25.85 12.88
CA LEU A 294 -27.22 27.29 12.61
C LEU A 294 -27.31 28.17 13.88
N GLU A 295 -27.89 27.63 14.96
CA GLU A 295 -28.10 28.31 16.24
C GLU A 295 -26.93 28.17 17.21
N ALA A 296 -25.83 27.51 16.82
CA ALA A 296 -24.67 27.28 17.69
C ALA A 296 -24.15 28.58 18.33
N ARG A 297 -24.02 29.65 17.53
CA ARG A 297 -23.55 30.97 18.00
C ARG A 297 -24.41 31.57 19.12
N SER A 298 -25.69 31.20 19.19
CA SER A 298 -26.61 31.68 20.23
C SER A 298 -26.66 30.78 21.46
N MET A 299 -26.22 29.52 21.34
CA MET A 299 -26.32 28.52 22.41
C MET A 299 -25.00 28.30 23.15
N ILE A 300 -23.86 28.56 22.52
CA ILE A 300 -22.53 28.35 23.10
C ILE A 300 -21.58 29.53 22.83
N SER A 301 -20.55 29.66 23.66
CA SER A 301 -19.45 30.60 23.42
C SER A 301 -18.47 30.02 22.39
N LEU A 302 -18.46 30.58 21.19
CA LEU A 302 -17.53 30.18 20.13
C LEU A 302 -16.08 30.58 20.43
N ASP A 303 -15.87 31.69 21.16
CA ASP A 303 -14.54 32.13 21.58
C ASP A 303 -13.94 31.13 22.57
N LEU A 304 -14.76 30.62 23.51
CA LEU A 304 -14.34 29.59 24.46
C LEU A 304 -14.07 28.26 23.74
N ALA A 305 -14.90 27.89 22.77
CA ALA A 305 -14.67 26.69 21.96
C ALA A 305 -13.35 26.78 21.17
N ALA A 306 -13.04 27.94 20.60
CA ALA A 306 -11.77 28.18 19.92
C ALA A 306 -10.58 28.11 20.89
N GLU A 307 -10.71 28.69 22.10
CA GLU A 307 -9.70 28.60 23.15
C GLU A 307 -9.42 27.15 23.57
N TYR A 308 -10.47 26.34 23.76
CA TYR A 308 -10.30 24.93 24.12
C TYR A 308 -9.67 24.11 22.99
N ALA A 309 -10.06 24.36 21.74
CA ALA A 309 -9.41 23.73 20.59
C ALA A 309 -7.91 24.08 20.53
N TRP A 310 -7.57 25.36 20.77
CA TRP A 310 -6.20 25.87 20.73
C TRP A 310 -5.33 25.36 21.88
N ASN A 311 -5.88 25.24 23.09
CA ASN A 311 -5.12 24.89 24.29
C ASN A 311 -5.09 23.38 24.58
N TYR A 312 -6.06 22.60 24.08
CA TYR A 312 -6.16 21.16 24.38
C TYR A 312 -6.06 20.28 23.13
N CYS A 313 -6.92 20.49 22.13
CA CYS A 313 -6.95 19.61 20.94
C CYS A 313 -5.69 19.72 20.08
N LEU A 314 -5.27 20.94 19.72
CA LEU A 314 -4.09 21.14 18.88
C LEU A 314 -2.79 20.69 19.58
N PRO A 315 -2.52 21.03 20.85
CA PRO A 315 -1.32 20.56 21.54
C PRO A 315 -1.29 19.04 21.73
N HIS A 316 -2.46 18.40 21.92
CA HIS A 316 -2.55 16.94 21.93
C HIS A 316 -2.15 16.34 20.57
N SER A 317 -2.75 16.86 19.49
CA SER A 317 -2.45 16.44 18.12
C SER A 317 -0.96 16.64 17.78
N ASP A 318 -0.38 17.76 18.22
CA ASP A 318 1.02 18.10 17.96
C ASP A 318 2.00 17.12 18.61
N ARG A 319 1.73 16.68 19.85
CA ARG A 319 2.53 15.65 20.52
C ARG A 319 2.48 14.31 19.79
N LEU A 320 1.29 13.91 19.34
CA LEU A 320 1.12 12.66 18.59
C LEU A 320 1.75 12.75 17.20
N TYR A 321 1.74 13.92 16.57
CA TYR A 321 2.41 14.16 15.30
C TYR A 321 3.94 13.96 15.40
N GLU A 322 4.58 14.42 16.47
CA GLU A 322 6.03 14.19 16.69
C GLU A 322 6.37 12.69 16.78
N ALA A 323 5.55 11.93 17.51
CA ALA A 323 5.68 10.48 17.60
C ALA A 323 5.47 9.81 16.22
N TYR A 324 4.44 10.23 15.49
CA TYR A 324 4.16 9.79 14.12
C TYR A 324 5.33 10.05 13.17
N VAL A 325 5.92 11.25 13.20
CA VAL A 325 7.07 11.62 12.35
C VAL A 325 8.26 10.72 12.65
N THR A 326 8.55 10.45 13.93
CA THR A 326 9.64 9.55 14.33
C THR A 326 9.40 8.12 13.84
N GLU A 327 8.16 7.62 13.97
CA GLU A 327 7.79 6.32 13.42
C GLU A 327 7.97 6.25 11.89
N MET A 328 7.55 7.29 11.18
CA MET A 328 7.70 7.38 9.73
C MET A 328 9.16 7.49 9.29
N GLN A 329 10.01 8.19 10.06
CA GLN A 329 11.45 8.25 9.82
C GLN A 329 12.09 6.86 9.91
N ASN A 330 11.77 6.12 10.98
CA ASN A 330 12.30 4.77 11.19
C ASN A 330 11.85 3.82 10.06
N LYS A 331 10.55 3.80 9.74
CA LYS A 331 10.02 3.00 8.62
C LYS A 331 10.66 3.35 7.27
N ASN A 332 10.91 4.63 7.03
CA ASN A 332 11.54 5.09 5.78
C ASN A 332 13.02 4.70 5.72
N ALA A 333 13.74 4.77 6.85
CA ALA A 333 15.13 4.35 6.96
C ALA A 333 15.28 2.84 6.69
N ASP A 334 14.44 2.02 7.33
CA ASP A 334 14.43 0.56 7.12
C ASP A 334 14.17 0.21 5.65
N ARG A 335 13.20 0.90 5.02
CA ARG A 335 12.90 0.73 3.58
C ARG A 335 14.09 1.12 2.72
N ALA A 336 14.79 2.20 3.04
CA ALA A 336 15.97 2.64 2.31
C ALA A 336 17.09 1.59 2.40
N ASP A 337 17.36 1.07 3.59
CA ASP A 337 18.37 0.03 3.81
C ASP A 337 18.05 -1.25 3.03
N ILE A 338 16.78 -1.67 3.01
CA ILE A 338 16.34 -2.85 2.25
C ILE A 338 16.52 -2.62 0.74
N GLN A 339 16.08 -1.47 0.21
CA GLN A 339 16.21 -1.16 -1.21
C GLN A 339 17.67 -1.06 -1.64
N GLU A 340 18.52 -0.46 -0.81
CA GLU A 340 19.97 -0.34 -1.04
C GLU A 340 20.64 -1.72 -1.10
N LYS A 341 20.39 -2.58 -0.10
CA LYS A 341 20.91 -3.96 -0.07
C LYS A 341 20.45 -4.77 -1.29
N ASN A 342 19.18 -4.66 -1.64
CA ASN A 342 18.62 -5.37 -2.80
C ASN A 342 19.22 -4.89 -4.12
N LEU A 343 19.44 -3.59 -4.26
CA LEU A 343 20.05 -3.02 -5.45
C LEU A 343 21.52 -3.42 -5.59
N ALA A 344 22.27 -3.44 -4.48
CA ALA A 344 23.66 -3.90 -4.45
C ALA A 344 23.77 -5.40 -4.79
N ARG A 345 22.90 -6.24 -4.23
CA ARG A 345 22.83 -7.68 -4.54
C ARG A 345 22.48 -7.91 -6.01
N HIS A 346 21.50 -7.18 -6.54
CA HIS A 346 21.14 -7.22 -7.96
C HIS A 346 22.33 -6.82 -8.86
N LEU A 347 23.03 -5.74 -8.51
CA LEU A 347 24.22 -5.29 -9.24
C LEU A 347 25.30 -6.39 -9.27
N ASN A 348 25.63 -6.97 -8.12
CA ASN A 348 26.66 -8.01 -8.00
C ASN A 348 26.29 -9.24 -8.83
N ASN A 349 25.05 -9.72 -8.73
CA ASN A 349 24.59 -10.91 -9.47
C ASN A 349 24.62 -10.68 -10.99
N GLN A 350 24.24 -9.49 -11.45
CA GLN A 350 24.24 -9.16 -12.88
C GLN A 350 25.65 -8.88 -13.41
N LEU A 351 26.52 -8.24 -12.62
CA LEU A 351 27.91 -8.04 -12.99
C LEU A 351 28.66 -9.36 -13.10
N ALA A 352 28.49 -10.28 -12.15
CA ALA A 352 29.12 -11.61 -12.20
C ALA A 352 28.79 -12.35 -13.51
N LYS A 353 27.51 -12.35 -13.92
CA LYS A 353 27.08 -12.93 -15.20
C LYS A 353 27.71 -12.24 -16.42
N LEU A 354 27.76 -10.91 -16.42
CA LEU A 354 28.39 -10.16 -17.51
C LEU A 354 29.92 -10.34 -17.56
N GLU A 355 30.56 -10.50 -16.41
CA GLU A 355 32.00 -10.76 -16.31
C GLU A 355 32.38 -12.13 -16.85
N GLU A 356 31.57 -13.16 -16.62
CA GLU A 356 31.77 -14.48 -17.24
C GLU A 356 31.66 -14.40 -18.77
N VAL A 357 30.63 -13.70 -19.27
CA VAL A 357 30.43 -13.47 -20.71
C VAL A 357 31.59 -12.67 -21.30
N PHE A 358 32.06 -11.64 -20.60
CA PHE A 358 33.21 -10.83 -21.00
C PHE A 358 34.47 -11.69 -21.10
N LYS A 359 34.80 -12.46 -20.06
CA LYS A 359 35.94 -13.39 -20.04
C LYS A 359 35.89 -14.37 -21.22
N LYS A 360 34.72 -14.93 -21.52
CA LYS A 360 34.51 -15.83 -22.66
C LYS A 360 34.74 -15.15 -24.01
N HIS A 361 34.27 -13.91 -24.19
CA HIS A 361 34.53 -13.16 -25.42
C HIS A 361 36.00 -12.80 -25.60
N THR A 362 36.70 -12.46 -24.52
CA THR A 362 38.13 -12.16 -24.52
C THR A 362 38.97 -13.40 -24.85
N MET A 363 38.65 -14.55 -24.25
CA MET A 363 39.32 -15.83 -24.57
C MET A 363 39.14 -16.27 -26.02
N LEU A 364 38.01 -15.92 -26.65
CA LEU A 364 37.72 -16.24 -28.05
C LEU A 364 38.16 -15.14 -29.03
N GLU A 365 38.94 -14.14 -28.57
CA GLU A 365 39.44 -13.00 -29.35
C GLU A 365 38.33 -12.16 -30.04
N ARG A 366 37.12 -12.16 -29.47
CA ARG A 366 35.95 -11.43 -30.01
C ARG A 366 35.92 -9.99 -29.48
N SER A 367 36.91 -9.18 -29.84
CA SER A 367 37.14 -7.83 -29.29
C SER A 367 35.93 -6.88 -29.36
N SER A 368 35.12 -6.95 -30.43
CA SER A 368 33.90 -6.12 -30.56
C SER A 368 32.84 -6.50 -29.51
N LEU A 369 32.63 -7.79 -29.28
CA LEU A 369 31.64 -8.29 -28.31
C LEU A 369 32.10 -8.09 -26.87
N ALA A 370 33.41 -8.18 -26.61
CA ALA A 370 34.00 -7.84 -25.32
C ALA A 370 33.73 -6.36 -24.97
N LYS A 371 34.03 -5.42 -25.88
CA LYS A 371 33.73 -3.98 -25.71
C LYS A 371 32.24 -3.71 -25.51
N ALA A 372 31.36 -4.41 -26.24
CA ALA A 372 29.92 -4.28 -26.06
C ALA A 372 29.47 -4.76 -24.66
N THR A 373 30.07 -5.82 -24.14
CA THR A 373 29.77 -6.37 -22.80
C THR A 373 30.27 -5.45 -21.69
N GLU A 374 31.47 -4.89 -21.83
CA GLU A 374 32.01 -3.86 -20.96
C GLU A 374 31.09 -2.62 -20.92
N GLY A 375 30.62 -2.16 -22.08
CA GLY A 375 29.64 -1.06 -22.15
C GLY A 375 28.32 -1.37 -21.42
N LYS A 376 27.84 -2.61 -21.45
CA LYS A 376 26.67 -3.04 -20.67
C LYS A 376 26.94 -2.99 -19.16
N MET A 377 28.13 -3.40 -18.72
CA MET A 377 28.54 -3.34 -17.30
C MET A 377 28.59 -1.90 -16.80
N ILE A 378 29.20 -0.98 -17.56
CA ILE A 378 29.25 0.45 -17.22
C ILE A 378 27.83 1.03 -17.13
N LYS A 379 26.97 0.73 -18.13
CA LYS A 379 25.58 1.21 -18.14
C LYS A 379 24.78 0.69 -16.93
N LEU A 380 25.01 -0.55 -16.51
CA LEU A 380 24.37 -1.13 -15.34
C LEU A 380 24.83 -0.45 -14.05
N ARG A 381 26.15 -0.24 -13.88
CA ARG A 381 26.71 0.49 -12.72
C ARG A 381 26.13 1.89 -12.61
N ASN A 382 26.16 2.66 -13.70
CA ASN A 382 25.61 4.03 -13.73
C ASN A 382 24.11 4.06 -13.42
N ARG A 383 23.34 3.04 -13.84
CA ARG A 383 21.91 2.94 -13.52
C ARG A 383 21.68 2.70 -12.03
N VAL A 384 22.47 1.80 -11.43
CA VAL A 384 22.38 1.49 -10.00
C VAL A 384 22.80 2.70 -9.16
N GLU A 385 23.91 3.34 -9.52
CA GLU A 385 24.40 4.55 -8.84
C GLU A 385 23.35 5.68 -8.84
N ARG A 386 22.70 5.95 -9.98
CA ARG A 386 21.60 6.92 -10.05
C ARG A 386 20.45 6.58 -9.10
N LYS A 387 20.08 5.30 -9.00
CA LYS A 387 19.03 4.85 -8.07
C LYS A 387 19.46 4.95 -6.61
N LEU A 388 20.73 4.68 -6.28
CA LEU A 388 21.26 4.88 -4.93
C LEU A 388 21.18 6.36 -4.51
N ILE A 389 21.56 7.27 -5.41
CA ILE A 389 21.44 8.71 -5.17
C ILE A 389 19.98 9.09 -4.87
N GLU A 390 19.01 8.59 -5.66
CA GLU A 390 17.58 8.81 -5.43
C GLU A 390 17.11 8.28 -4.07
N ILE A 391 17.53 7.06 -3.69
CA ILE A 391 17.21 6.46 -2.39
C ILE A 391 17.79 7.29 -1.24
N HIS A 392 19.05 7.73 -1.33
CA HIS A 392 19.67 8.55 -0.29
C HIS A 392 19.02 9.92 -0.15
N GLN A 393 18.63 10.55 -1.28
CA GLN A 393 17.88 11.80 -1.25
C GLN A 393 16.52 11.64 -0.55
N ARG A 394 15.81 10.54 -0.84
CA ARG A 394 14.50 10.22 -0.25
C ARG A 394 14.56 9.54 1.12
N ARG A 395 15.75 9.23 1.63
CA ARG A 395 15.96 8.70 2.98
C ARG A 395 15.63 9.75 4.03
N LYS A 396 15.94 11.02 3.75
CA LYS A 396 15.42 12.16 4.52
C LYS A 396 13.96 12.38 4.16
N ILE A 397 13.09 12.38 5.17
CA ILE A 397 11.68 12.65 4.94
C ILE A 397 11.39 14.15 5.03
N PHE A 398 10.49 14.62 4.19
CA PHE A 398 9.81 15.89 4.37
C PHE A 398 8.47 15.62 5.03
N HIS A 399 8.10 16.42 6.02
CA HIS A 399 6.84 16.23 6.72
C HIS A 399 6.15 17.58 6.94
N SER A 400 4.81 17.57 6.93
CA SER A 400 3.98 18.75 7.20
C SER A 400 2.72 18.34 7.96
N LYS A 401 2.17 19.30 8.70
CA LYS A 401 0.85 19.19 9.33
C LYS A 401 0.06 20.44 9.01
N ASP A 402 -1.19 20.25 8.62
CA ASP A 402 -2.11 21.32 8.27
C ASP A 402 -3.41 21.14 9.05
N LEU A 403 -3.92 22.20 9.68
CA LEU A 403 -5.28 22.17 10.27
C LEU A 403 -6.28 22.24 9.11
N ILE A 404 -7.10 21.21 8.96
CA ILE A 404 -8.06 21.10 7.85
C ILE A 404 -9.46 21.57 8.27
N CYS A 405 -9.85 21.25 9.49
CA CYS A 405 -11.18 21.58 9.99
C CYS A 405 -11.15 21.73 11.50
N ALA A 406 -11.97 22.63 12.02
CA ALA A 406 -12.27 22.71 13.43
C ALA A 406 -13.76 22.98 13.58
N GLY A 407 -14.35 22.60 14.71
CA GLY A 407 -15.76 22.84 14.88
C GLY A 407 -16.34 22.31 16.17
N VAL A 408 -17.66 22.40 16.23
CA VAL A 408 -18.47 21.91 17.34
C VAL A 408 -19.51 20.93 16.84
N VAL A 409 -19.70 19.83 17.57
CA VAL A 409 -20.75 18.84 17.32
C VAL A 409 -21.64 18.76 18.56
N LYS A 410 -22.93 19.05 18.39
CA LYS A 410 -23.94 18.82 19.42
C LYS A 410 -24.53 17.42 19.24
N VAL A 411 -24.28 16.54 20.19
CA VAL A 411 -24.82 15.18 20.22
C VAL A 411 -26.07 15.16 21.11
N GLU A 412 -27.23 14.81 20.53
CA GLU A 412 -28.54 14.82 21.19
C GLU A 412 -29.23 13.45 21.24
#